data_AF-A0A0J8YBF4-F1
#
_entry.id   AF-A0A0J8YBF4-F1
#
_cell.length_a   1.000
_cell.length_b   1.000
_cell.length_c   1.000
_cell.angle_alpha   90.00
_cell.angle_beta   90.00
_cell.angle_gamma   90.00
#
_symmetry.space_group_name_H-M   'P 1'
#
loop_
_entity.id
_entity.type
_entity.pdbx_description
1 polymer ?
#
loop_
_entity_poly.entity_id
_entity_poly.type
_entity_poly.pdbx_seq_one_letter_code
_entity_poly.pdbx_strand_id
1 'polypeptide(L)'
;SQIEVKIAKILAISNWKIPKILDLANLIVYNDIKRYQQLSSAEFMIMTLIGQGEDCHFISKKMNRSIKTVRTHYRSASRKLGFDNQADFFRFAKYISKNSHGAINTLCL
;
A
#
# COMPACT_ATOMS: atom_id res chain seq x y z
N SER A 1 -13.96 33.84 3.61
CA SER A 1 -14.86 32.89 2.91
C SER A 1 -14.22 31.50 2.90
N GLN A 2 -14.98 30.40 3.02
CA GLN A 2 -14.41 29.05 2.92
C GLN A 2 -13.73 28.79 1.56
N ILE A 3 -14.12 29.53 0.52
CA ILE A 3 -13.55 29.46 -0.83
C ILE A 3 -12.11 30.00 -0.83
N GLU A 4 -11.86 31.13 -0.18
CA GLU A 4 -10.53 31.73 -0.01
C GLU A 4 -9.55 30.75 0.65
N VAL A 5 -10.00 30.03 1.69
CA VAL A 5 -9.18 29.04 2.40
C VAL A 5 -8.84 27.85 1.51
N LYS A 6 -9.75 27.43 0.63
CA LYS A 6 -9.51 26.35 -0.34
C LYS A 6 -8.55 26.79 -1.45
N ILE A 7 -8.71 28.00 -1.96
CA ILE A 7 -7.83 28.58 -2.98
C ILE A 7 -6.41 28.74 -2.44
N ALA A 8 -6.25 29.25 -1.21
CA ALA A 8 -4.95 29.40 -0.57
C ALA A 8 -4.22 28.05 -0.41
N LYS A 9 -4.94 26.97 -0.09
CA LYS A 9 -4.36 25.61 0.01
C LYS A 9 -3.90 25.08 -1.34
N ILE A 10 -4.67 25.30 -2.41
CA ILE A 10 -4.30 24.88 -3.77
C ILE A 10 -3.04 25.61 -4.24
N LEU A 11 -2.97 26.92 -4.02
CA LEU A 11 -1.81 27.73 -4.40
C LEU A 11 -0.55 27.37 -3.59
N ALA A 12 -0.70 27.01 -2.31
CA ALA A 12 0.41 26.57 -1.46
C ALA A 12 1.02 25.24 -1.94
N ILE A 13 0.21 24.31 -2.46
CA ILE A 13 0.68 23.04 -3.02
C ILE A 13 1.37 23.27 -4.37
N SER A 14 0.82 24.13 -5.23
CA SER A 14 1.38 24.38 -6.57
C SER A 14 2.72 25.12 -6.54
N ASN A 15 2.95 25.95 -5.52
CA ASN A 15 4.19 26.72 -5.35
C ASN A 15 5.25 25.99 -4.51
N TRP A 16 5.03 24.73 -4.13
CA TRP A 16 6.00 23.95 -3.37
C TRP A 16 7.20 23.59 -4.25
N LYS A 17 8.23 24.45 -4.27
CA LYS A 17 9.56 24.09 -4.76
C LYS A 17 10.11 23.02 -3.83
N ILE A 18 10.12 21.77 -4.29
CA ILE A 18 10.65 20.62 -3.55
C ILE A 18 12.10 20.96 -3.15
N PRO A 19 12.41 21.18 -1.87
CA PRO A 19 13.78 21.36 -1.41
C PRO A 19 14.59 20.12 -1.77
N LYS A 20 15.76 20.33 -2.36
CA LYS A 20 16.75 19.27 -2.61
C LYS A 20 17.08 18.61 -1.27
N ILE A 21 16.80 17.31 -1.16
CA ILE A 21 16.89 16.54 0.08
C ILE A 21 15.93 17.10 1.14
N LEU A 22 14.65 16.98 0.80
CA LEU A 22 13.55 17.16 1.73
C LEU A 22 13.78 16.24 2.92
N ASP A 23 13.69 16.85 4.09
CA ASP A 23 13.68 16.27 5.42
C ASP A 23 12.49 15.31 5.58
N LEU A 24 12.57 14.18 4.88
CA LEU A 24 11.53 13.17 4.77
C LEU A 24 11.17 12.64 6.15
N ALA A 25 12.17 12.56 7.03
CA ALA A 25 12.00 12.21 8.43
C ALA A 25 11.09 13.20 9.16
N ASN A 26 11.31 14.51 9.02
CA ASN A 26 10.45 15.50 9.66
C ASN A 26 9.08 15.63 9.00
N LEU A 27 8.95 15.42 7.69
CA LEU A 27 7.64 15.35 7.03
C LEU A 27 6.82 14.14 7.52
N ILE A 28 7.49 13.00 7.77
CA ILE A 28 6.88 11.78 8.28
C ILE A 28 6.39 11.95 9.71
N VAL A 29 7.18 12.60 10.55
CA VAL A 29 6.85 12.88 11.94
C VAL A 29 5.76 13.97 12.04
N TYR A 30 5.83 15.02 11.22
CA TYR A 30 4.92 16.17 11.27
C TYR A 30 3.50 15.86 10.78
N ASN A 31 3.35 14.98 9.78
CA ASN A 31 2.04 14.62 9.23
C ASN A 31 1.42 13.36 9.87
N ASP A 32 1.97 12.88 11.00
CA ASP A 32 1.58 11.59 11.59
C ASP A 32 1.61 10.44 10.56
N ILE A 33 2.58 10.49 9.63
CA ILE A 33 2.93 9.40 8.69
C ILE A 33 3.59 8.24 9.47
N LYS A 34 3.28 8.09 10.76
CA LYS A 34 3.36 6.79 11.43
C LYS A 34 2.40 5.76 10.81
N ARG A 35 1.59 6.14 9.81
CA ARG A 35 0.38 5.40 9.39
C ARG A 35 0.30 4.91 7.94
N TYR A 36 1.13 5.38 6.99
CA TYR A 36 1.19 4.72 5.68
C TYR A 36 2.03 3.44 5.79
N GLN A 37 1.50 2.40 6.44
CA GLN A 37 2.14 1.09 6.55
C GLN A 37 2.22 0.47 5.16
N GLN A 38 3.24 0.83 4.36
CA GLN A 38 3.50 0.18 3.09
C GLN A 38 3.53 -1.34 3.27
N LEU A 39 3.07 -2.04 2.23
CA LEU A 39 3.29 -3.47 2.16
C LEU A 39 4.80 -3.73 2.11
N SER A 40 5.26 -4.63 2.96
CA SER A 40 6.56 -5.28 2.78
C SER A 40 6.58 -6.01 1.44
N SER A 41 7.78 -6.31 0.96
CA SER A 41 7.97 -7.09 -0.27
C SER A 41 7.22 -8.43 -0.23
N ALA A 42 7.22 -9.12 0.91
CA ALA A 42 6.50 -10.38 1.09
C ALA A 42 4.97 -10.20 1.03
N GLU A 43 4.44 -9.19 1.70
CA GLU A 43 3.01 -8.87 1.68
C GLU A 43 2.53 -8.49 0.27
N PHE A 44 3.28 -7.65 -0.42
CA PHE A 44 3.00 -7.24 -1.80
C PHE A 44 3.04 -8.42 -2.77
N MET A 45 4.05 -9.28 -2.64
CA MET A 45 4.18 -10.47 -3.49
C MET A 45 3.03 -11.45 -3.26
N ILE A 46 2.64 -11.68 -2.02
CA ILE A 46 1.48 -12.55 -1.69
C ILE A 46 0.20 -11.95 -2.24
N MET A 47 -0.05 -10.66 -2.05
CA MET A 47 -1.21 -9.97 -2.63
C MET A 47 -1.24 -10.11 -4.15
N THR A 48 -0.10 -9.93 -4.82
CA THR A 48 -0.01 -10.02 -6.29
C THR A 48 -0.30 -11.44 -6.79
N LEU A 49 0.25 -12.47 -6.14
CA LEU A 49 -0.01 -13.87 -6.48
C LEU A 49 -1.48 -14.26 -6.24
N ILE A 50 -2.07 -13.80 -5.13
CA ILE A 50 -3.51 -13.95 -4.89
C ILE A 50 -4.32 -13.28 -6.00
N GLY A 51 -3.93 -12.07 -6.41
CA GLY A 51 -4.56 -11.34 -7.52
C GLY A 51 -4.42 -12.03 -8.88
N GLN A 52 -3.46 -12.95 -9.03
CA GLN A 52 -3.30 -13.81 -10.21
C GLN A 52 -4.18 -15.07 -10.13
N GLY A 53 -4.82 -15.33 -8.99
CA GLY A 53 -5.65 -16.50 -8.75
C GLY A 53 -4.92 -17.66 -8.04
N GLU A 54 -3.70 -17.43 -7.56
CA GLU A 54 -2.91 -18.47 -6.90
C GLU A 54 -3.39 -18.72 -5.46
N ASP A 55 -3.43 -19.99 -5.06
CA ASP A 55 -3.82 -20.37 -3.71
C ASP A 55 -2.64 -20.34 -2.71
N CYS A 56 -2.94 -20.38 -1.42
CA CYS A 56 -1.93 -20.32 -0.36
C CYS A 56 -0.95 -21.51 -0.34
N HIS A 57 -1.34 -22.69 -0.85
CA HIS A 57 -0.44 -23.86 -0.94
C HIS A 57 0.58 -23.67 -2.05
N PHE A 58 0.14 -23.19 -3.21
CA PHE A 58 1.02 -22.86 -4.31
C PHE A 58 1.98 -21.73 -3.93
N ILE A 59 1.46 -20.64 -3.34
CA ILE A 59 2.27 -19.52 -2.86
C ILE A 59 3.30 -19.97 -1.81
N SER A 60 2.91 -20.86 -0.90
CA SER A 60 3.82 -21.45 0.10
C SER A 60 5.01 -22.14 -0.54
N LYS A 61 4.78 -22.97 -1.57
CA LYS A 61 5.84 -23.63 -2.34
C LYS A 61 6.69 -22.62 -3.12
N LYS A 62 6.04 -21.69 -3.83
CA LYS A 62 6.71 -20.69 -4.68
C LYS A 62 7.62 -19.75 -3.88
N MET A 63 7.22 -19.37 -2.68
CA MET A 63 7.99 -18.49 -1.80
C MET A 63 8.93 -19.25 -0.84
N ASN A 64 8.92 -20.58 -0.85
CA ASN A 64 9.61 -21.43 0.12
C ASN A 64 9.32 -21.01 1.58
N ARG A 65 8.04 -20.83 1.90
CA ARG A 65 7.56 -20.43 3.23
C ARG A 65 6.43 -21.34 3.68
N SER A 66 6.25 -21.51 4.99
CA SER A 66 5.10 -22.26 5.51
C SER A 66 3.78 -21.59 5.13
N ILE A 67 2.71 -22.38 4.96
CA ILE A 67 1.35 -21.87 4.73
C ILE A 67 0.93 -20.91 5.86
N LYS A 68 1.34 -21.18 7.10
CA LYS A 68 1.09 -20.30 8.25
C LYS A 68 1.70 -18.91 8.01
N THR A 69 2.95 -18.85 7.58
CA THR A 69 3.66 -17.59 7.27
C THR A 69 2.96 -16.84 6.14
N VAL A 70 2.56 -17.52 5.07
CA VAL A 70 1.80 -16.91 3.95
C VAL A 70 0.51 -16.28 4.46
N ARG A 71 -0.27 -17.01 5.28
CA ARG A 71 -1.51 -16.49 5.87
C ARG A 71 -1.29 -15.30 6.79
N THR A 72 -0.18 -15.28 7.54
CA THR A 72 0.19 -14.14 8.40
C THR A 72 0.46 -12.90 7.56
N HIS A 73 1.26 -13.01 6.50
CA HIS A 73 1.52 -11.88 5.61
C HIS A 73 0.26 -11.42 4.88
N TYR A 74 -0.59 -12.34 4.40
CA TYR A 74 -1.90 -12.00 3.83
C TYR A 74 -2.74 -11.15 4.80
N ARG A 75 -2.89 -11.59 6.06
CA ARG A 75 -3.66 -10.85 7.08
C ARG A 75 -3.06 -9.48 7.37
N SER A 76 -1.74 -9.41 7.45
CA SER A 76 -1.03 -8.15 7.65
C SER A 76 -1.27 -7.20 6.47
N ALA A 77 -1.17 -7.69 5.23
CA ALA A 77 -1.47 -6.93 4.02
C ALA A 77 -2.93 -6.43 4.00
N SER A 78 -3.89 -7.31 4.28
CA SER A 78 -5.31 -6.96 4.36
C SER A 78 -5.56 -5.84 5.36
N ARG A 79 -4.99 -5.96 6.57
CA ARG A 79 -5.11 -4.96 7.64
C ARG A 79 -4.46 -3.63 7.26
N LYS A 80 -3.28 -3.65 6.65
CA LYS A 80 -2.55 -2.45 6.19
C LYS A 80 -3.31 -1.70 5.09
N LEU A 81 -4.00 -2.42 4.23
CA LEU A 81 -4.78 -1.84 3.13
C LEU A 81 -6.21 -1.45 3.56
N GLY A 82 -6.59 -1.69 4.82
CA GLY A 82 -7.91 -1.35 5.34
C GLY A 82 -9.05 -2.25 4.82
N PHE A 83 -8.77 -3.50 4.43
CA PHE A 83 -9.81 -4.44 4.00
C PHE A 83 -10.36 -5.24 5.18
N ASP A 84 -11.65 -5.06 5.45
CA ASP A 84 -12.40 -5.80 6.47
C ASP A 84 -12.91 -7.16 5.97
N ASN A 85 -12.96 -7.36 4.64
CA ASN A 85 -13.42 -8.60 4.04
C ASN A 85 -12.51 -9.11 2.93
N GLN A 86 -12.49 -10.43 2.77
CA GLN A 86 -11.62 -11.13 1.82
C GLN A 86 -12.00 -10.88 0.36
N ALA A 87 -13.29 -10.70 0.07
CA ALA A 87 -13.77 -10.50 -1.29
C ALA A 87 -13.26 -9.17 -1.88
N ASP A 88 -13.30 -8.09 -1.10
CA ASP A 88 -12.81 -6.78 -1.49
C ASP A 88 -11.28 -6.78 -1.62
N PHE A 89 -10.58 -7.43 -0.69
CA PHE A 89 -9.14 -7.65 -0.83
C PHE A 89 -8.81 -8.40 -2.13
N PHE A 90 -9.55 -9.45 -2.49
CA PHE A 90 -9.33 -10.20 -3.74
C PHE A 90 -9.65 -9.38 -4.99
N ARG A 91 -10.72 -8.58 -4.98
CA ARG A 91 -11.05 -7.66 -6.08
C ARG A 91 -9.93 -6.65 -6.29
N PHE A 92 -9.44 -6.06 -5.20
CA PHE A 92 -8.32 -5.13 -5.22
C PHE A 92 -7.04 -5.80 -5.71
N ALA A 93 -6.68 -6.95 -5.15
CA ALA A 93 -5.50 -7.72 -5.54
C ALA A 93 -5.53 -8.06 -7.04
N LYS A 94 -6.69 -8.45 -7.58
CA LYS A 94 -6.89 -8.71 -9.01
C LYS A 94 -6.74 -7.46 -9.87
N TYR A 95 -7.21 -6.30 -9.38
CA TYR A 95 -7.00 -5.03 -10.07
C TYR A 95 -5.51 -4.68 -10.11
N ILE A 96 -4.82 -4.79 -8.96
CA ILE A 96 -3.38 -4.51 -8.87
C ILE A 96 -2.61 -5.47 -9.76
N SER A 97 -2.80 -6.78 -9.67
CA SER A 97 -2.03 -7.77 -10.46
C SER A 97 -2.10 -7.56 -11.98
N LYS A 98 -3.19 -6.98 -12.48
CA LYS A 98 -3.36 -6.62 -13.90
C LYS A 98 -2.68 -5.31 -14.30
N ASN A 99 -2.57 -4.35 -13.38
CA ASN A 99 -2.15 -2.98 -13.70
C ASN A 99 -0.79 -2.60 -13.09
N SER A 100 -0.28 -3.38 -12.13
CA SER A 100 1.02 -3.14 -11.52
C SER A 100 2.12 -3.68 -12.41
N HIS A 101 2.85 -2.80 -13.09
CA HIS A 101 4.09 -3.11 -13.81
C HIS A 101 5.27 -3.39 -12.85
N GLY A 102 5.04 -4.14 -11.77
CA GLY A 102 6.08 -4.49 -10.79
C GLY A 102 6.45 -3.39 -9.77
N ALA A 103 5.79 -2.24 -9.79
CA ALA A 103 6.05 -1.17 -8.82
C ALA A 103 5.25 -1.34 -7.51
N ILE A 104 5.93 -1.29 -6.37
CA ILE A 104 5.34 -1.26 -5.02
C ILE A 104 4.90 0.20 -4.73
N ASN A 105 3.85 0.66 -5.41
CA ASN A 105 3.31 2.02 -5.21
C ASN A 105 1.93 2.00 -4.51
N THR A 106 1.67 0.98 -3.69
CA THR A 106 0.38 0.84 -3.01
C THR A 106 0.38 1.60 -1.69
N LEU A 107 -0.14 2.83 -1.71
CA LEU A 107 -0.43 3.59 -0.50
C LEU A 107 -1.43 2.80 0.36
N CYS A 108 -1.02 2.50 1.59
CA CYS A 108 -1.81 1.81 2.60
C CYS A 108 -2.46 2.88 3.49
N LEU A 109 -3.78 2.86 3.64
CA LEU A 109 -4.57 3.88 4.33
C LEU A 109 -4.70 3.61 5.83
#